data_AF-E6VDJ8-F1
#
_entry.id   AF-E6VDJ8-F1
#
_cell.length_a   1.000
_cell.length_b   1.000
_cell.length_c   1.000
_cell.angle_alpha   90.00
_cell.angle_beta   90.00
_cell.angle_gamma   90.00
#
_symmetry.space_group_name_H-M   'P 1'
#
loop_
_entity.id
_entity.type
_entity.pdbx_description
1 polymer ?
#
loop_
_entity_poly.entity_id
_entity_poly.type
_entity_poly.pdbx_seq_one_letter_code
_entity_poly.pdbx_strand_id
1 'polypeptide(L)'
;MRDDRHRDYERRKWRQVAGHFGMGAAFGALFAGIVLYNNYFGLSGVIATSEAPTLVRIVFVVGVAGSFAFMAAITGFLFLVHED
;
A
#
# COMPACT_ATOMS: atom_id res chain seq x y z
N MET A 1 25.17 26.11 -1.02
CA MET A 1 25.06 26.03 0.45
C MET A 1 23.64 26.15 1.00
N ARG A 2 22.79 27.11 0.56
CA ARG A 2 21.35 27.13 0.95
C ARG A 2 20.52 26.10 0.17
N ASP A 3 20.80 25.91 -1.13
CA ASP A 3 20.11 24.94 -2.00
C ASP A 3 20.34 23.48 -1.58
N ASP A 4 21.57 23.14 -1.20
CA ASP A 4 21.95 21.76 -0.85
C ASP A 4 21.16 21.26 0.37
N ARG A 5 20.94 22.13 1.36
CA ARG A 5 20.15 21.81 2.56
C ARG A 5 18.66 21.63 2.28
N HIS A 6 18.12 22.39 1.33
CA HIS A 6 16.71 22.25 0.93
C HIS A 6 16.47 20.92 0.21
N ARG A 7 17.41 20.53 -0.67
CA ARG A 7 17.34 19.26 -1.40
C ARG A 7 17.45 18.06 -0.47
N ASP A 8 18.34 18.10 0.51
CA ASP A 8 18.48 17.01 1.50
C ASP A 8 17.23 16.88 2.39
N TYR A 9 16.62 18.01 2.75
CA TYR A 9 15.38 18.06 3.50
C TYR A 9 14.22 17.41 2.75
N GLU A 10 13.99 17.81 1.50
CA GLU A 10 12.96 17.21 0.63
C GLU A 10 13.19 15.71 0.43
N ARG A 11 14.45 15.30 0.21
CA ARG A 11 14.79 13.90 0.01
C ARG A 11 14.47 13.04 1.23
N ARG A 12 14.61 13.60 2.45
CA ARG A 12 14.22 12.92 3.69
C ARG A 12 12.70 12.79 3.81
N LYS A 13 11.94 13.83 3.46
CA LYS A 13 10.46 13.77 3.44
C LYS A 13 9.94 12.74 2.47
N TRP A 14 10.45 12.74 1.23
CA TRP A 14 10.08 11.73 0.23
C TRP A 14 10.42 10.31 0.69
N ARG A 15 11.52 10.12 1.42
CA ARG A 15 11.88 8.81 1.99
C ARG A 15 10.91 8.38 3.10
N GLN A 16 10.42 9.32 3.92
CA GLN A 16 9.41 9.02 4.94
C GLN A 16 8.06 8.68 4.32
N VAL A 17 7.61 9.41 3.30
CA VAL A 17 6.38 9.08 2.55
C VAL A 17 6.51 7.71 1.88
N ALA A 18 7.66 7.42 1.25
CA ALA A 18 7.94 6.11 0.68
C ALA A 18 7.93 4.99 1.73
N GLY A 19 8.40 5.27 2.95
CA GLY A 19 8.31 4.35 4.08
C GLY A 19 6.86 4.02 4.46
N HIS A 20 5.99 5.04 4.53
CA HIS A 20 4.57 4.85 4.80
C HIS A 20 3.87 4.07 3.69
N PHE A 21 4.18 4.39 2.43
CA PHE A 21 3.68 3.66 1.28
C PHE A 21 4.04 2.17 1.35
N GLY A 22 5.32 1.87 1.58
CA GLY A 22 5.80 0.49 1.70
C GLY A 22 5.16 -0.27 2.87
N MET A 23 5.01 0.39 4.01
CA MET A 23 4.31 -0.17 5.17
C MET A 23 2.84 -0.46 4.85
N GLY A 24 2.12 0.48 4.23
CA GLY A 24 0.74 0.29 3.80
C GLY A 24 0.60 -0.86 2.80
N ALA A 25 1.50 -0.94 1.81
CA ALA A 25 1.50 -2.04 0.84
C ALA A 25 1.68 -3.41 1.51
N ALA A 26 2.61 -3.50 2.47
CA ALA A 26 2.85 -4.74 3.21
C ALA A 26 1.62 -5.17 4.04
N PHE A 27 1.00 -4.23 4.78
CA PHE A 27 -0.20 -4.52 5.56
C PHE A 27 -1.40 -4.88 4.68
N GLY A 28 -1.60 -4.18 3.56
CA GLY A 28 -2.68 -4.50 2.64
C GLY A 28 -2.50 -5.86 1.95
N ALA A 29 -1.26 -6.23 1.58
CA ALA A 29 -0.98 -7.56 1.05
C ALA A 29 -1.23 -8.67 2.08
N LEU A 30 -0.80 -8.46 3.33
CA LEU A 30 -1.07 -9.38 4.44
C LEU A 30 -2.58 -9.53 4.66
N PHE A 31 -3.31 -8.43 4.71
CA PHE A 31 -4.76 -8.42 4.86
C PHE A 31 -5.47 -9.17 3.74
N ALA A 32 -5.10 -8.90 2.47
CA ALA A 32 -5.64 -9.62 1.32
C ALA A 32 -5.38 -11.13 1.39
N GLY A 33 -4.18 -11.52 1.83
CA GLY A 33 -3.83 -12.93 2.06
C GLY A 33 -4.73 -13.59 3.11
N ILE A 34 -4.95 -12.93 4.26
CA ILE A 34 -5.84 -13.43 5.32
C ILE A 34 -7.28 -13.56 4.83
N VAL A 35 -7.77 -12.58 4.06
CA VAL A 35 -9.12 -12.59 3.47
C VAL A 35 -9.32 -13.78 2.54
N LEU A 36 -8.36 -14.02 1.64
CA LEU A 36 -8.42 -15.14 0.69
C LEU A 36 -8.23 -16.49 1.38
N TYR A 37 -7.30 -16.59 2.32
CA TYR A 37 -6.99 -17.85 3.01
C TYR A 37 -8.18 -18.37 3.82
N ASN A 38 -8.84 -17.48 4.57
CA ASN A 38 -10.02 -17.84 5.36
C ASN A 38 -11.31 -17.90 4.52
N ASN A 39 -11.22 -17.68 3.20
CA ASN A 39 -12.36 -17.62 2.29
C ASN A 39 -13.48 -16.68 2.82
N TYR A 40 -13.09 -15.55 3.40
CA TYR A 40 -14.06 -14.56 3.86
C TYR A 40 -14.96 -14.15 2.70
N PHE A 41 -16.27 -14.08 2.95
CA PHE A 41 -17.31 -13.75 1.95
C PHE A 41 -17.36 -14.71 0.74
N GLY A 42 -16.75 -15.90 0.82
CA GLY A 42 -16.68 -16.83 -0.30
C GLY A 42 -15.75 -16.40 -1.44
N LEU A 43 -14.91 -15.38 -1.21
CA LEU A 43 -14.06 -14.78 -2.24
C LEU A 43 -13.11 -15.77 -2.91
N SER A 44 -12.49 -16.67 -2.15
CA SER A 44 -11.59 -17.69 -2.72
C SER A 44 -12.35 -18.65 -3.64
N GLY A 45 -13.60 -18.98 -3.29
CA GLY A 45 -14.49 -19.80 -4.12
C GLY A 45 -14.87 -19.10 -5.42
N VAL A 46 -15.32 -17.84 -5.36
CA VAL A 46 -15.67 -17.03 -6.54
C VAL A 46 -14.48 -16.87 -7.48
N ILE A 47 -13.30 -16.62 -6.93
CA ILE A 47 -12.08 -16.48 -7.73
C ILE A 47 -11.67 -17.83 -8.34
N ALA A 48 -11.85 -18.94 -7.62
CA ALA A 48 -11.54 -20.27 -8.14
C ALA A 48 -12.43 -20.67 -9.33
N THR A 49 -13.66 -20.14 -9.41
CA THR A 49 -14.57 -20.37 -10.55
C THR A 49 -14.36 -19.40 -11.72
N SER A 50 -13.43 -18.45 -11.62
CA SER A 50 -13.14 -17.51 -12.71
C SER A 50 -12.31 -18.16 -13.82
N GLU A 51 -12.36 -17.62 -15.04
CA GLU A 51 -11.59 -18.14 -16.19
C GLU A 51 -10.06 -18.07 -15.97
N ALA A 52 -9.59 -17.08 -15.20
CA ALA A 52 -8.18 -16.90 -14.88
C ALA A 52 -7.97 -16.70 -13.35
N PRO A 53 -8.12 -17.75 -12.52
CA PRO A 53 -8.12 -17.63 -11.06
C PRO A 53 -6.87 -16.97 -10.50
N THR A 54 -5.69 -17.34 -11.02
CA THR A 54 -4.41 -16.80 -10.56
C THR A 54 -4.29 -15.31 -10.85
N LEU A 55 -4.69 -14.87 -12.05
CA LEU A 55 -4.64 -13.46 -12.43
C LEU A 55 -5.56 -12.63 -11.53
N VAL A 56 -6.79 -13.11 -11.31
CA VAL A 56 -7.78 -12.43 -10.46
C VAL A 56 -7.28 -12.34 -9.01
N ARG A 57 -6.64 -13.38 -8.47
CA ARG A 57 -6.00 -13.32 -7.14
C ARG A 57 -4.92 -12.25 -7.07
N ILE A 58 -4.05 -12.19 -8.07
CA ILE A 58 -2.97 -11.18 -8.12
C ILE A 58 -3.57 -9.77 -8.16
N VAL A 59 -4.52 -9.53 -9.06
CA VAL A 59 -5.19 -8.23 -9.18
C VAL A 59 -5.89 -7.84 -7.89
N PHE A 60 -6.56 -8.77 -7.22
CA PHE A 60 -7.19 -8.53 -5.92
C PHE A 60 -6.15 -8.12 -4.87
N VAL A 61 -5.09 -8.91 -4.70
CA VAL A 61 -4.04 -8.61 -3.71
C VAL A 61 -3.37 -7.27 -4.00
N VAL A 62 -3.03 -7.00 -5.27
CA VAL A 62 -2.41 -5.73 -5.68
C VAL A 62 -3.36 -4.56 -5.46
N GLY A 63 -4.64 -4.69 -5.78
CA GLY A 63 -5.65 -3.64 -5.56
C GLY A 63 -5.83 -3.29 -4.08
N VAL A 64 -5.92 -4.31 -3.23
CA VAL A 64 -6.02 -4.13 -1.77
C VAL A 64 -4.73 -3.53 -1.20
N ALA A 65 -3.56 -4.08 -1.56
CA ALA A 65 -2.26 -3.57 -1.13
C ALA A 65 -2.04 -2.12 -1.58
N GLY A 66 -2.35 -1.81 -2.84
CA GLY A 66 -2.24 -0.46 -3.39
C GLY A 66 -3.16 0.54 -2.67
N SER A 67 -4.37 0.13 -2.30
CA SER A 67 -5.30 0.99 -1.56
C SER A 67 -4.75 1.34 -0.17
N PHE A 68 -4.19 0.37 0.55
CA PHE A 68 -3.55 0.60 1.85
C PHE A 68 -2.28 1.44 1.71
N ALA A 69 -1.45 1.15 0.70
CA ALA A 69 -0.23 1.90 0.41
C ALA A 69 -0.53 3.37 0.13
N PHE A 70 -1.56 3.64 -0.67
CA PHE A 70 -1.98 4.99 -1.02
C PHE A 70 -2.51 5.76 0.19
N MET A 71 -3.42 5.16 0.96
CA MET A 71 -3.96 5.80 2.17
C MET A 71 -2.85 6.06 3.21
N ALA A 72 -1.95 5.10 3.44
CA ALA A 72 -0.82 5.27 4.34
C ALA A 72 0.14 6.37 3.86
N ALA A 73 0.41 6.47 2.56
CA ALA A 73 1.23 7.52 1.99
C ALA A 73 0.60 8.91 2.14
N ILE A 74 -0.71 9.06 1.91
CA ILE A 74 -1.45 10.31 2.17
C ILE A 74 -1.35 10.67 3.64
N THR A 75 -1.61 9.72 4.55
CA THR A 75 -1.51 9.98 5.99
C THR A 75 -0.11 10.43 6.39
N GLY A 76 0.94 9.73 5.94
CA GLY A 76 2.33 10.12 6.20
C GLY A 76 2.67 11.49 5.62
N PHE A 77 2.15 11.81 4.43
CA PHE A 77 2.31 13.12 3.82
C PHE A 77 1.61 14.23 4.62
N LEU A 78 0.37 14.00 5.08
CA LEU A 78 -0.38 14.98 5.88
C LEU A 78 0.31 15.30 7.22
N PHE A 79 0.86 14.28 7.90
CA PHE A 79 1.65 14.50 9.11
C PHE A 79 2.93 15.30 8.83
N LEU A 80 3.63 14.99 7.73
CA LEU A 80 4.82 15.71 7.30
C LEU A 80 4.58 17.17 6.91
N VAL A 81 3.37 17.51 6.48
CA VAL A 81 2.96 18.89 6.19
C VAL A 81 2.55 19.64 7.45
N HIS A 82 2.07 18.94 8.49
CA HIS A 82 1.70 19.54 9.78
C HIS A 82 2.87 19.70 10.77
N GLU A 83 3.98 18.98 10.58
CA GLU A 83 5.19 19.12 11.42
C GLU A 83 6.04 20.37 11.08
N ASP A 84 5.76 21.06 9.96
CA ASP A 84 6.34 22.36 9.59
C ASP A 84 5.42 23.54 9.99
#